data_AF-A0A857JK36-F1
#
_entry.id   AF-A0A857JK36-F1
#
_cell.length_a   1.000
_cell.length_b   1.000
_cell.length_c   1.000
_cell.angle_alpha   90.00
_cell.angle_beta   90.00
_cell.angle_gamma   90.00
#
_symmetry.space_group_name_H-M   'P 1'
#
loop_
_entity.id
_entity.type
_entity.pdbx_description
1 polymer ?
#
loop_
_entity_poly.entity_id
_entity_poly.type
_entity_poly.pdbx_seq_one_letter_code
_entity_poly.pdbx_strand_id
1 'polypeptide(L)'
;MANKQLTIYGKWTSVFLMCVFLAGCGSESSNSEDTTADQTTNSAPTVDAGEAQTVTSGDSVTLSASISDDDTSYDVRWVQLSGTDVTLTGNTSAVTSFTAPAVSDSETLLFQISVEDGSNDAVTDTVSVTVNVGDASDDATNDSVWIINTTNEVSSHILDSSTGVGVLVNVQSVEDETIDTVDYTLVTSQGIPKYDVTVTQDIIDAINERPRASSDLVTGQTTASVGDIVKFGEDIGYVSSGQNCNTNAGYGYWPPGPACPTEDEREVYFPKAPQATTEECENGLGKIGLFVNGSSVYNWGDGMSYNNEGSWQNLAPVAEQYDVDICGGHAANGDYHHHFYTRCLADLVGDTGDQHSPIYGYAADGYPIYGPWEGNGQLAVSAWQVRDYSSTSATGCSDNARSCTLVDQYDISLGTESATQGPEFDEVVETLSGNQLVAENGYYFEDYYWNSELTAQGGAYLDQYNGHTDSAHGYHYHITIAQENDSFVPAFPYIIGTRFAGQLQDNAVASCSTGAGMGPPPGG
;
A
#
# COMPACT_ATOMS: atom_id res chain seq x y z
N MET A 1 22.72 -42.04 23.91
CA MET A 1 22.34 -42.99 24.99
C MET A 1 20.96 -43.56 24.67
N ALA A 2 20.48 -44.57 25.41
CA ALA A 2 19.27 -45.40 25.20
C ALA A 2 18.10 -44.79 24.36
N ASN A 3 17.54 -45.47 23.34
CA ASN A 3 16.80 -46.76 23.30
C ASN A 3 15.42 -46.77 23.99
N LYS A 4 14.35 -46.79 23.18
CA LYS A 4 13.33 -47.86 23.01
C LYS A 4 12.23 -47.34 22.03
N GLN A 5 11.85 -47.91 20.88
CA GLN A 5 11.77 -49.28 20.31
C GLN A 5 10.57 -50.13 20.80
N LEU A 6 10.02 -50.95 19.87
CA LEU A 6 8.84 -51.87 19.89
C LEU A 6 7.43 -51.25 19.61
N THR A 7 6.52 -51.87 18.83
CA THR A 7 6.60 -53.11 18.01
C THR A 7 5.76 -53.05 16.71
N ILE A 8 5.32 -54.18 16.10
CA ILE A 8 5.36 -54.43 14.64
C ILE A 8 4.22 -55.39 14.18
N TYR A 9 3.92 -55.39 12.86
CA TYR A 9 3.28 -56.43 12.00
C TYR A 9 1.80 -56.24 11.57
N GLY A 10 1.41 -56.59 10.33
CA GLY A 10 2.24 -57.13 9.22
C GLY A 10 1.50 -57.35 7.88
N LYS A 11 2.26 -57.59 6.80
CA LYS A 11 1.78 -57.98 5.45
C LYS A 11 1.78 -59.50 5.28
N TRP A 12 0.78 -60.09 4.61
CA TRP A 12 0.88 -61.40 3.94
C TRP A 12 0.17 -61.43 2.57
N THR A 13 0.52 -62.41 1.74
CA THR A 13 0.47 -62.40 0.27
C THR A 13 -0.69 -63.18 -0.37
N SER A 14 -0.96 -62.88 -1.65
CA SER A 14 -1.92 -63.51 -2.56
C SER A 14 -1.74 -65.02 -2.79
N VAL A 15 -2.84 -65.74 -3.07
CA VAL A 15 -2.88 -66.99 -3.85
C VAL A 15 -4.17 -67.00 -4.70
N PHE A 16 -4.10 -67.57 -5.91
CA PHE A 16 -5.18 -67.64 -6.91
C PHE A 16 -5.28 -69.08 -7.44
N LEU A 17 -6.42 -69.80 -7.30
CA LEU A 17 -6.75 -70.96 -8.15
C LEU A 17 -8.23 -71.45 -8.13
N MET A 18 -8.93 -71.19 -9.24
CA MET A 18 -9.89 -72.03 -10.02
C MET A 18 -10.46 -73.37 -9.47
N CYS A 19 -11.81 -73.51 -9.48
CA CYS A 19 -12.65 -74.64 -9.99
C CYS A 19 -14.16 -74.36 -9.66
N VAL A 20 -15.13 -74.24 -10.59
CA VAL A 20 -15.78 -75.26 -11.48
C VAL A 20 -16.93 -76.08 -10.81
N PHE A 21 -18.17 -75.57 -11.01
CA PHE A 21 -19.46 -76.24 -11.30
C PHE A 21 -20.25 -77.18 -10.32
N LEU A 22 -21.59 -76.96 -10.37
CA LEU A 22 -22.74 -77.91 -10.30
C LEU A 22 -23.32 -78.46 -8.97
N ALA A 23 -24.39 -77.77 -8.50
CA ALA A 23 -25.77 -78.25 -8.21
C ALA A 23 -26.15 -79.26 -7.10
N GLY A 24 -27.25 -78.90 -6.41
CA GLY A 24 -28.14 -79.78 -5.60
C GLY A 24 -27.83 -79.82 -4.10
N CYS A 25 -28.78 -80.03 -3.17
CA CYS A 25 -30.26 -80.11 -3.23
C CYS A 25 -30.82 -80.06 -1.78
N GLY A 26 -32.09 -79.67 -1.60
CA GLY A 26 -32.85 -79.81 -0.33
C GLY A 26 -32.65 -78.68 0.68
N SER A 27 -33.64 -77.84 1.02
CA SER A 27 -34.94 -78.09 1.66
C SER A 27 -34.86 -78.20 3.19
N GLU A 28 -35.30 -77.16 3.89
CA GLU A 28 -36.34 -77.26 4.93
C GLU A 28 -36.90 -75.88 5.29
N SER A 29 -38.17 -75.83 5.66
CA SER A 29 -38.95 -74.60 5.83
C SER A 29 -39.10 -74.22 7.30
N SER A 30 -38.64 -73.02 7.67
CA SER A 30 -39.09 -72.34 8.89
C SER A 30 -39.47 -70.90 8.55
N ASN A 31 -40.72 -70.55 8.85
CA ASN A 31 -41.35 -69.28 8.52
C ASN A 31 -40.68 -68.13 9.32
N SER A 32 -39.75 -67.42 8.70
CA SER A 32 -39.26 -66.13 9.20
C SER A 32 -40.20 -65.03 8.72
N GLU A 33 -40.44 -64.04 9.57
CA GLU A 33 -41.42 -62.99 9.32
C GLU A 33 -41.06 -62.19 8.07
N ASP A 34 -42.08 -61.93 7.25
CA ASP A 34 -42.02 -61.10 6.05
C ASP A 34 -41.95 -59.62 6.46
N THR A 35 -40.81 -59.23 7.04
CA THR A 35 -40.33 -57.87 6.83
C THR A 35 -39.83 -57.82 5.39
N THR A 36 -40.69 -57.33 4.50
CA THR A 36 -40.24 -56.63 3.30
C THR A 36 -39.37 -55.46 3.75
N ALA A 37 -38.08 -55.73 3.98
CA ALA A 37 -37.07 -54.71 3.94
C ALA A 37 -37.10 -54.20 2.50
N ASP A 38 -37.85 -53.12 2.31
CA ASP A 38 -37.91 -52.36 1.08
C ASP A 38 -36.46 -52.10 0.68
N GLN A 39 -36.00 -52.78 -0.36
CA GLN A 39 -34.69 -52.51 -0.94
C GLN A 39 -34.86 -51.23 -1.73
N THR A 40 -34.87 -50.11 -1.00
CA THR A 40 -34.75 -48.76 -1.53
C THR A 40 -33.54 -48.79 -2.44
N THR A 41 -33.81 -48.87 -3.74
CA THR A 41 -32.78 -49.03 -4.75
C THR A 41 -32.17 -47.66 -4.89
N ASN A 42 -30.94 -47.48 -4.38
CA ASN A 42 -30.35 -46.15 -4.27
C ASN A 42 -30.44 -45.43 -5.61
N SER A 43 -31.01 -44.23 -5.59
CA SER A 43 -31.05 -43.40 -6.79
C SER A 43 -29.69 -42.73 -6.93
N ALA A 44 -29.29 -42.41 -8.16
CA ALA A 44 -28.08 -41.60 -8.33
C ALA A 44 -28.38 -40.14 -7.92
N PRO A 45 -27.42 -39.42 -7.31
CA PRO A 45 -27.59 -38.02 -6.96
C PRO A 45 -28.04 -37.16 -8.14
N THR A 46 -28.85 -36.15 -7.85
CA THR A 46 -29.07 -35.05 -8.77
C THR A 46 -28.31 -33.83 -8.26
N VAL A 47 -27.51 -33.23 -9.13
CA VAL A 47 -26.74 -32.01 -8.85
C VAL A 47 -26.97 -31.00 -9.97
N ASP A 48 -27.17 -29.76 -9.57
CA ASP A 48 -27.24 -28.57 -10.41
C ASP A 48 -26.18 -27.59 -9.89
N ALA A 49 -25.22 -27.22 -10.73
CA ALA A 49 -24.08 -26.37 -10.36
C ALA A 49 -24.47 -24.89 -10.14
N GLY A 50 -25.70 -24.52 -10.48
CA GLY A 50 -26.21 -23.15 -10.47
C GLY A 50 -26.09 -22.44 -11.81
N GLU A 51 -26.81 -21.33 -11.94
CA GLU A 51 -26.81 -20.48 -13.14
C GLU A 51 -25.43 -19.86 -13.40
N ALA A 52 -25.12 -19.65 -14.68
CA ALA A 52 -23.90 -18.95 -15.10
C ALA A 52 -23.86 -17.52 -14.54
N GLN A 53 -22.68 -17.08 -14.12
CA GLN A 53 -22.48 -15.75 -13.54
C GLN A 53 -21.65 -14.87 -14.48
N THR A 54 -21.90 -13.56 -14.43
CA THR A 54 -21.04 -12.55 -15.03
C THR A 54 -20.63 -11.59 -13.93
N VAL A 55 -19.33 -11.40 -13.78
CA VAL A 55 -18.69 -10.62 -12.70
C VAL A 55 -17.57 -9.78 -13.27
N THR A 56 -17.03 -8.87 -12.48
CA THR A 56 -15.90 -8.00 -12.83
C THR A 56 -14.62 -8.51 -12.14
N SER A 57 -13.46 -8.18 -12.70
CA SER A 57 -12.16 -8.43 -12.04
C SER A 57 -12.17 -7.96 -10.58
N GLY A 58 -11.73 -8.82 -9.64
CA GLY A 58 -11.71 -8.51 -8.21
C GLY A 58 -13.00 -8.82 -7.43
N ASP A 59 -14.13 -9.10 -8.08
CA ASP A 59 -15.38 -9.44 -7.40
C ASP A 59 -15.26 -10.72 -6.55
N SER A 60 -15.95 -10.75 -5.40
CA SER A 60 -16.10 -11.99 -4.63
C SER A 60 -17.22 -12.86 -5.21
N VAL A 61 -16.85 -14.00 -5.77
CA VAL A 61 -17.77 -14.92 -6.46
C VAL A 61 -18.16 -16.06 -5.52
N THR A 62 -19.46 -16.38 -5.47
CA THR A 62 -19.98 -17.53 -4.72
C THR A 62 -20.76 -18.47 -5.65
N LEU A 63 -20.32 -19.72 -5.73
CA LEU A 63 -21.00 -20.80 -6.44
C LEU A 63 -21.79 -21.63 -5.42
N SER A 64 -23.06 -21.91 -5.71
CA SER A 64 -23.97 -22.62 -4.82
C SER A 64 -24.74 -23.69 -5.59
N ALA A 65 -24.35 -24.95 -5.42
CA ALA A 65 -25.01 -26.07 -6.08
C ALA A 65 -26.25 -26.53 -5.31
N SER A 66 -27.27 -26.96 -6.05
CA SER A 66 -28.43 -27.67 -5.49
C SER A 66 -28.21 -29.17 -5.65
N ILE A 67 -28.18 -29.89 -4.53
CA ILE A 67 -27.98 -31.35 -4.49
C ILE A 67 -29.24 -31.99 -3.90
N SER A 68 -29.76 -33.02 -4.55
CA SER A 68 -30.89 -33.83 -4.06
C SER A 68 -30.62 -35.30 -4.32
N ASP A 69 -30.78 -36.10 -3.27
CA ASP A 69 -30.40 -37.51 -3.21
C ASP A 69 -31.32 -38.25 -2.21
N ASP A 70 -31.44 -39.59 -2.30
CA ASP A 70 -32.22 -40.39 -1.34
C ASP A 70 -31.39 -40.96 -0.16
N ASP A 71 -30.06 -40.90 -0.23
CA ASP A 71 -29.17 -41.14 0.91
C ASP A 71 -28.99 -39.90 1.81
N THR A 72 -28.53 -40.16 3.04
CA THR A 72 -28.26 -39.10 4.04
C THR A 72 -26.80 -38.61 4.07
N SER A 73 -25.95 -39.10 3.15
CA SER A 73 -24.52 -38.81 3.13
C SER A 73 -23.96 -38.96 1.72
N TYR A 74 -23.31 -37.91 1.23
CA TYR A 74 -22.60 -37.88 -0.05
C TYR A 74 -21.38 -36.95 0.07
N ASP A 75 -20.32 -37.26 -0.66
CA ASP A 75 -19.14 -36.39 -0.77
C ASP A 75 -19.32 -35.39 -1.91
N VAL A 76 -18.85 -34.15 -1.70
CA VAL A 76 -18.92 -33.07 -2.68
C VAL A 76 -17.51 -32.59 -3.01
N ARG A 77 -17.25 -32.29 -4.29
CA ARG A 77 -15.99 -31.67 -4.71
C ARG A 77 -16.17 -30.69 -5.86
N TRP A 78 -15.63 -29.49 -5.70
CA TRP A 78 -15.44 -28.49 -6.75
C TRP A 78 -14.02 -28.55 -7.31
N VAL A 79 -13.91 -28.39 -8.63
CA VAL A 79 -12.64 -28.19 -9.35
C VAL A 79 -12.82 -27.14 -10.44
N GLN A 80 -11.79 -26.34 -10.69
CA GLN A 80 -11.71 -25.54 -11.91
C GLN A 80 -11.24 -26.42 -13.07
N LEU A 81 -11.84 -26.24 -14.24
CA LEU A 81 -11.52 -26.97 -15.48
C LEU A 81 -10.77 -26.10 -16.50
N SER A 82 -11.03 -24.79 -16.53
CA SER A 82 -10.37 -23.85 -17.44
C SER A 82 -10.48 -22.39 -16.97
N GLY A 83 -9.71 -21.53 -17.65
CA GLY A 83 -9.58 -20.11 -17.36
C GLY A 83 -8.37 -19.82 -16.45
N THR A 84 -8.12 -18.56 -16.10
CA THR A 84 -7.11 -18.17 -15.11
C THR A 84 -7.36 -18.85 -13.77
N ASP A 85 -6.34 -19.51 -13.21
CA ASP A 85 -6.45 -20.32 -11.98
C ASP A 85 -6.86 -19.48 -10.76
N VAL A 86 -7.88 -19.93 -10.01
CA VAL A 86 -8.35 -19.28 -8.78
C VAL A 86 -8.28 -20.20 -7.56
N THR A 87 -8.10 -19.61 -6.37
CA THR A 87 -8.13 -20.36 -5.10
C THR A 87 -9.57 -20.51 -4.59
N LEU A 88 -10.12 -21.72 -4.69
CA LEU A 88 -11.45 -22.06 -4.19
C LEU A 88 -11.45 -22.28 -2.67
N THR A 89 -12.20 -21.43 -1.94
CA THR A 89 -12.50 -21.61 -0.51
C THR A 89 -13.78 -22.41 -0.35
N GLY A 90 -13.73 -23.52 0.40
CA GLY A 90 -14.89 -24.40 0.62
C GLY A 90 -15.12 -25.43 -0.49
N ASN A 91 -14.09 -25.82 -1.24
CA ASN A 91 -14.19 -26.73 -2.40
C ASN A 91 -14.70 -28.16 -2.12
N THR A 92 -15.03 -28.52 -0.86
CA THR A 92 -15.67 -29.78 -0.46
C THR A 92 -17.08 -29.58 0.12
N SER A 93 -17.71 -28.44 -0.19
CA SER A 93 -19.06 -28.04 0.22
C SER A 93 -19.93 -27.79 -1.02
N ALA A 94 -21.26 -27.85 -0.85
CA ALA A 94 -22.21 -27.44 -1.88
C ALA A 94 -22.08 -25.94 -2.23
N VAL A 95 -21.53 -25.13 -1.31
CA VAL A 95 -21.19 -23.72 -1.53
C VAL A 95 -19.68 -23.54 -1.47
N THR A 96 -19.10 -22.96 -2.52
CA THR A 96 -17.67 -22.58 -2.61
C THR A 96 -17.56 -21.13 -3.07
N SER A 97 -16.48 -20.44 -2.70
CA SER A 97 -16.21 -19.07 -3.14
C SER A 97 -14.77 -18.87 -3.62
N PHE A 98 -14.55 -17.81 -4.40
CA PHE A 98 -13.24 -17.33 -4.85
C PHE A 98 -13.31 -15.84 -5.17
N THR A 99 -12.16 -15.18 -5.35
CA THR A 99 -12.08 -13.82 -5.88
C THR A 99 -11.82 -13.88 -7.38
N ALA A 100 -12.59 -13.16 -8.18
CA ALA A 100 -12.44 -13.11 -9.63
C ALA A 100 -11.04 -12.59 -10.00
N PRO A 101 -10.29 -13.29 -10.87
CA PRO A 101 -8.95 -12.88 -11.27
C PRO A 101 -8.98 -11.59 -12.07
N ALA A 102 -7.88 -10.84 -12.06
CA ALA A 102 -7.71 -9.71 -12.96
C ALA A 102 -7.54 -10.20 -14.41
N VAL A 103 -8.34 -9.66 -15.33
CA VAL A 103 -8.30 -10.02 -16.75
C VAL A 103 -8.19 -8.77 -17.62
N SER A 104 -7.33 -8.81 -18.66
CA SER A 104 -7.13 -7.70 -19.60
C SER A 104 -8.16 -7.69 -20.75
N ASP A 105 -8.83 -8.81 -20.97
CA ASP A 105 -9.95 -9.02 -21.89
C ASP A 105 -10.95 -9.93 -21.16
N SER A 106 -12.24 -9.89 -21.53
CA SER A 106 -13.27 -10.76 -20.92
C SER A 106 -12.92 -12.25 -21.08
N GLU A 107 -12.81 -12.97 -19.95
CA GLU A 107 -12.49 -14.41 -19.90
C GLU A 107 -13.68 -15.20 -19.32
N THR A 108 -13.78 -16.49 -19.62
CA THR A 108 -14.72 -17.39 -18.94
C THR A 108 -13.98 -18.49 -18.17
N LEU A 109 -14.13 -18.45 -16.84
CA LEU A 109 -13.72 -19.54 -15.96
C LEU A 109 -14.79 -20.63 -15.98
N LEU A 110 -14.37 -21.91 -15.97
CA LEU A 110 -15.29 -23.05 -15.94
C LEU A 110 -15.02 -23.90 -14.69
N PHE A 111 -16.06 -24.15 -13.90
CA PHE A 111 -16.00 -24.96 -12.69
C PHE A 111 -16.89 -26.19 -12.84
N GLN A 112 -16.45 -27.30 -12.25
CA GLN A 112 -17.22 -28.54 -12.14
C GLN A 112 -17.42 -28.90 -10.68
N ILE A 113 -18.65 -29.25 -10.34
CA ILE A 113 -18.99 -29.97 -9.11
C ILE A 113 -19.11 -31.47 -9.42
N SER A 114 -18.68 -32.31 -8.49
CA SER A 114 -18.87 -33.75 -8.48
C SER A 114 -19.50 -34.16 -7.15
N VAL A 115 -20.50 -35.05 -7.21
CA VAL A 115 -21.20 -35.62 -6.04
C VAL A 115 -21.11 -37.15 -6.10
N GLU A 116 -20.68 -37.78 -5.02
CA GLU A 116 -20.52 -39.24 -4.91
C GLU A 116 -21.20 -39.74 -3.63
N ASP A 117 -22.18 -40.64 -3.77
CA ASP A 117 -22.93 -41.29 -2.67
C ASP A 117 -22.23 -42.58 -2.15
N GLY A 118 -21.19 -43.04 -2.86
CA GLY A 118 -20.49 -44.31 -2.60
C GLY A 118 -21.24 -45.57 -3.08
N SER A 119 -22.37 -45.42 -3.76
CA SER A 119 -23.25 -46.49 -4.24
C SER A 119 -23.45 -46.48 -5.76
N ASN A 120 -23.48 -45.29 -6.36
CA ASN A 120 -23.61 -45.03 -7.79
C ASN A 120 -22.32 -44.42 -8.37
N ASP A 121 -22.23 -44.32 -9.70
CA ASP A 121 -21.19 -43.53 -10.36
C ASP A 121 -21.37 -42.04 -10.03
N ALA A 122 -20.27 -41.34 -9.73
CA ALA A 122 -20.31 -39.92 -9.35
C ALA A 122 -20.98 -39.04 -10.42
N VAL A 123 -21.88 -38.16 -9.99
CA VAL A 123 -22.65 -37.28 -10.86
C VAL A 123 -22.02 -35.88 -10.85
N THR A 124 -21.84 -35.29 -12.03
CA THR A 124 -21.17 -34.01 -12.20
C THR A 124 -22.03 -32.99 -12.94
N ASP A 125 -21.89 -31.73 -12.58
CA ASP A 125 -22.41 -30.60 -13.36
C ASP A 125 -21.39 -29.44 -13.42
N THR A 126 -21.60 -28.48 -14.32
CA THR A 126 -20.64 -27.38 -14.58
C THR A 126 -21.30 -26.02 -14.62
N VAL A 127 -20.65 -25.03 -14.00
CA VAL A 127 -21.05 -23.62 -14.04
C VAL A 127 -19.92 -22.76 -14.61
N SER A 128 -20.27 -21.81 -15.46
CA SER A 128 -19.35 -20.84 -16.04
C SER A 128 -19.44 -19.48 -15.34
N VAL A 129 -18.30 -18.86 -15.08
CA VAL A 129 -18.20 -17.48 -14.60
C VAL A 129 -17.47 -16.66 -15.65
N THR A 130 -18.19 -15.77 -16.31
CA THR A 130 -17.58 -14.79 -17.22
C THR A 130 -17.06 -13.63 -16.39
N VAL A 131 -15.75 -13.44 -16.40
CA VAL A 131 -15.07 -12.32 -15.75
C VAL A 131 -14.82 -11.27 -16.81
N ASN A 132 -15.43 -10.11 -16.66
CA ASN A 132 -15.13 -8.94 -17.46
C ASN A 132 -13.91 -8.21 -16.91
N VAL A 133 -13.28 -7.43 -17.79
CA VAL A 133 -12.25 -6.46 -17.39
C VAL A 133 -12.82 -5.57 -16.29
N GLY A 134 -11.98 -5.21 -15.33
CA GLY A 134 -12.28 -4.15 -14.37
C GLY A 134 -12.50 -2.83 -15.07
N ASP A 135 -13.74 -2.53 -15.45
CA ASP A 135 -14.16 -1.14 -15.65
C ASP A 135 -13.98 -0.45 -14.29
N ALA A 136 -13.02 0.48 -14.21
CA ALA A 136 -12.98 1.45 -13.11
C ALA A 136 -14.36 2.13 -13.09
N SER A 137 -15.05 2.02 -11.96
CA SER A 137 -16.52 1.90 -11.96
C SER A 137 -17.26 3.21 -12.17
N ASP A 138 -17.77 3.43 -13.39
CA ASP A 138 -18.53 4.63 -13.75
C ASP A 138 -20.01 4.64 -13.31
N ASP A 139 -20.42 5.76 -12.71
CA ASP A 139 -21.76 6.26 -12.35
C ASP A 139 -22.17 6.04 -10.86
N ALA A 140 -22.42 7.07 -10.03
CA ALA A 140 -22.84 8.42 -10.36
C ALA A 140 -22.27 9.53 -9.44
N THR A 141 -21.86 10.63 -10.06
CA THR A 141 -21.50 11.98 -9.53
C THR A 141 -20.07 12.25 -9.04
N ASN A 142 -19.20 11.27 -8.81
CA ASN A 142 -17.77 11.54 -8.56
C ASN A 142 -16.89 10.32 -8.87
N ASP A 143 -16.70 10.04 -10.15
CA ASP A 143 -15.94 8.88 -10.66
C ASP A 143 -14.41 9.03 -10.61
N SER A 144 -13.98 9.98 -9.78
CA SER A 144 -12.62 10.41 -9.66
C SER A 144 -12.11 9.89 -8.33
N VAL A 145 -10.97 9.17 -8.35
CA VAL A 145 -10.23 8.89 -7.10
C VAL A 145 -9.83 10.19 -6.38
N TRP A 146 -9.82 11.31 -7.11
CA TRP A 146 -9.62 12.66 -6.61
C TRP A 146 -10.80 13.16 -5.76
N ILE A 147 -10.46 13.81 -4.65
CA ILE A 147 -11.41 14.42 -3.72
C ILE A 147 -11.75 15.82 -4.24
N ILE A 148 -12.78 15.91 -5.09
CA ILE A 148 -13.14 17.16 -5.78
C ILE A 148 -14.07 18.04 -4.92
N ASN A 149 -13.69 19.31 -4.76
CA ASN A 149 -14.49 20.34 -4.10
C ASN A 149 -15.55 20.92 -5.03
N THR A 150 -16.62 20.15 -5.22
CA THR A 150 -17.79 20.53 -6.05
C THR A 150 -18.62 21.69 -5.50
N THR A 151 -18.32 22.16 -4.28
CA THR A 151 -19.12 23.20 -3.58
C THR A 151 -18.47 24.57 -3.55
N ASN A 152 -17.22 24.70 -4.00
CA ASN A 152 -16.36 25.87 -3.76
C ASN A 152 -16.21 26.18 -2.26
N GLU A 153 -16.07 25.14 -1.43
CA GLU A 153 -15.72 25.29 -0.02
C GLU A 153 -14.34 25.93 0.12
N VAL A 154 -14.20 26.84 1.07
CA VAL A 154 -12.95 27.54 1.38
C VAL A 154 -12.52 27.25 2.81
N SER A 155 -11.20 27.23 3.04
CA SER A 155 -10.66 27.04 4.38
C SER A 155 -11.08 28.18 5.31
N SER A 156 -11.45 27.84 6.55
CA SER A 156 -11.70 28.84 7.60
C SER A 156 -10.42 29.41 8.21
N HIS A 157 -9.25 28.83 7.91
CA HIS A 157 -7.98 29.17 8.56
C HIS A 157 -6.79 29.35 7.60
N ILE A 158 -6.84 28.90 6.36
CA ILE A 158 -5.85 29.29 5.35
C ILE A 158 -6.48 30.35 4.46
N LEU A 159 -5.93 31.56 4.51
CA LEU A 159 -6.46 32.73 3.80
C LEU A 159 -5.48 33.17 2.70
N ASP A 160 -6.01 33.52 1.53
CA ASP A 160 -5.25 34.25 0.52
C ASP A 160 -4.82 35.61 1.10
N SER A 161 -3.51 35.85 1.10
CA SER A 161 -2.88 37.07 1.62
C SER A 161 -3.30 38.36 0.91
N SER A 162 -3.80 38.26 -0.32
CA SER A 162 -4.17 39.38 -1.19
C SER A 162 -5.63 39.82 -1.03
N THR A 163 -6.56 38.87 -0.90
CA THR A 163 -8.00 39.15 -0.70
C THR A 163 -8.47 39.06 0.75
N GLY A 164 -7.77 38.30 1.59
CA GLY A 164 -8.20 37.97 2.95
C GLY A 164 -9.39 37.00 3.01
N VAL A 165 -9.70 36.31 1.90
CA VAL A 165 -10.71 35.25 1.80
C VAL A 165 -10.04 33.89 2.01
N GLY A 166 -10.80 32.89 2.46
CA GLY A 166 -10.29 31.53 2.56
C GLY A 166 -9.89 30.96 1.19
N VAL A 167 -8.80 30.21 1.15
CA VAL A 167 -8.33 29.47 -0.03
C VAL A 167 -9.27 28.28 -0.29
N LEU A 168 -9.52 27.93 -1.56
CA LEU A 168 -10.33 26.75 -1.90
C LEU A 168 -9.65 25.48 -1.40
N VAL A 169 -10.44 24.60 -0.79
CA VAL A 169 -9.92 23.32 -0.27
C VAL A 169 -10.02 22.22 -1.32
N ASN A 170 -9.17 21.20 -1.18
CA ASN A 170 -9.03 20.04 -2.06
C ASN A 170 -8.81 20.40 -3.55
N VAL A 171 -9.13 19.46 -4.46
CA VAL A 171 -9.06 19.64 -5.92
C VAL A 171 -10.25 20.46 -6.43
N GLN A 172 -10.03 21.36 -7.37
CA GLN A 172 -11.08 22.20 -7.98
C GLN A 172 -11.67 21.55 -9.24
N SER A 173 -10.85 20.99 -10.11
CA SER A 173 -11.31 20.18 -11.25
C SER A 173 -10.34 19.06 -11.61
N VAL A 174 -10.88 18.03 -12.26
CA VAL A 174 -10.14 16.95 -12.90
C VAL A 174 -10.73 16.81 -14.30
N GLU A 175 -9.90 16.93 -15.32
CA GLU A 175 -10.31 17.04 -16.72
C GLU A 175 -9.45 16.17 -17.64
N ASP A 176 -10.03 15.71 -18.74
CA ASP A 176 -9.34 14.95 -19.77
C ASP A 176 -8.77 15.90 -20.81
N GLU A 177 -7.44 15.89 -20.99
CA GLU A 177 -6.77 16.72 -22.00
C GLU A 177 -5.79 15.92 -22.85
N THR A 178 -5.90 16.04 -24.17
CA THR A 178 -4.93 15.47 -25.13
C THR A 178 -3.97 16.55 -25.58
N ILE A 179 -2.68 16.41 -25.25
CA ILE A 179 -1.61 17.28 -25.77
C ILE A 179 -0.77 16.47 -26.77
N ASP A 180 -0.69 16.99 -28.00
CA ASP A 180 -0.14 16.33 -29.19
C ASP A 180 -0.75 14.94 -29.48
N THR A 181 -0.19 13.88 -28.90
CA THR A 181 -0.64 12.49 -29.04
C THR A 181 -0.67 11.72 -27.72
N VAL A 182 -0.59 12.42 -26.59
CA VAL A 182 -0.64 11.83 -25.25
C VAL A 182 -1.89 12.34 -24.55
N ASP A 183 -2.68 11.43 -23.99
CA ASP A 183 -3.84 11.74 -23.19
C ASP A 183 -3.42 11.89 -21.72
N TYR A 184 -3.86 12.98 -21.09
CA TYR A 184 -3.55 13.35 -19.71
C TYR A 184 -4.83 13.44 -18.88
N THR A 185 -4.67 13.20 -17.59
CA THR A 185 -5.53 13.74 -16.54
C THR A 185 -4.95 15.08 -16.12
N LEU A 186 -5.63 16.18 -16.43
CA LEU A 186 -5.34 17.51 -15.90
C LEU A 186 -6.03 17.67 -14.54
N VAL A 187 -5.28 18.08 -13.53
CA VAL A 187 -5.76 18.32 -12.17
C VAL A 187 -5.49 19.77 -11.78
N THR A 188 -6.55 20.51 -11.44
CA THR A 188 -6.45 21.89 -10.98
C THR A 188 -6.70 21.96 -9.47
N SER A 189 -5.78 22.54 -8.72
CA SER A 189 -5.89 22.70 -7.26
C SER A 189 -5.23 23.99 -6.75
N GLN A 190 -5.58 24.42 -5.54
CA GLN A 190 -4.92 25.52 -4.82
C GLN A 190 -3.97 25.02 -3.69
N GLY A 191 -3.70 23.71 -3.64
CA GLY A 191 -2.74 23.08 -2.72
C GLY A 191 -3.18 22.88 -1.27
N ILE A 192 -4.36 23.37 -0.88
CA ILE A 192 -4.86 23.30 0.51
C ILE A 192 -5.82 22.12 0.70
N PRO A 193 -5.50 21.10 1.53
CA PRO A 193 -6.40 19.98 1.80
C PRO A 193 -7.50 20.36 2.81
N LYS A 194 -8.60 19.59 2.79
CA LYS A 194 -9.68 19.63 3.78
C LYS A 194 -9.51 18.52 4.83
N TYR A 195 -8.50 18.63 5.68
CA TYR A 195 -8.39 17.76 6.85
C TYR A 195 -9.28 18.27 8.00
N ASP A 196 -10.26 17.46 8.39
CA ASP A 196 -11.09 17.63 9.59
C ASP A 196 -10.73 16.47 10.56
N VAL A 197 -9.78 16.70 11.46
CA VAL A 197 -9.17 15.64 12.29
C VAL A 197 -9.95 15.47 13.59
N THR A 198 -10.49 14.26 13.82
CA THR A 198 -11.06 13.92 15.14
C THR A 198 -9.92 13.59 16.11
N VAL A 199 -9.77 14.41 17.15
CA VAL A 199 -8.64 14.32 18.09
C VAL A 199 -8.76 13.08 18.96
N THR A 200 -7.79 12.18 18.86
CA THR A 200 -7.64 10.98 19.69
C THR A 200 -6.73 11.26 20.89
N GLN A 201 -6.66 10.32 21.85
CA GLN A 201 -5.69 10.42 22.94
C GLN A 201 -4.25 10.36 22.41
N ASP A 202 -3.99 9.52 21.41
CA ASP A 202 -2.66 9.36 20.81
C ASP A 202 -2.17 10.66 20.15
N ILE A 203 -3.06 11.45 19.53
CA ILE A 203 -2.74 12.79 19.00
C ILE A 203 -2.39 13.76 20.14
N ILE A 204 -3.17 13.76 21.23
CA ILE A 204 -2.91 14.60 22.42
C ILE A 204 -1.55 14.26 23.03
N ASP A 205 -1.24 12.98 23.16
CA ASP A 205 0.01 12.51 23.77
C ASP A 205 1.20 12.82 22.84
N ALA A 206 1.09 12.54 21.53
CA ALA A 206 2.12 12.87 20.54
C ALA A 206 2.47 14.38 20.50
N ILE A 207 1.51 15.28 20.71
CA ILE A 207 1.76 16.73 20.79
C ILE A 207 2.37 17.12 22.15
N ASN A 208 1.86 16.57 23.25
CA ASN A 208 2.27 16.97 24.61
C ASN A 208 3.59 16.35 25.08
N GLU A 209 3.99 15.21 24.53
CA GLU A 209 5.23 14.50 24.88
C GLU A 209 6.44 14.93 24.04
N ARG A 210 6.26 15.86 23.09
CA ARG A 210 7.35 16.46 22.30
C ARG A 210 8.50 16.95 23.19
N PRO A 211 9.78 16.73 22.81
CA PRO A 211 10.93 17.09 23.64
C PRO A 211 10.93 18.56 24.11
N ARG A 212 10.41 19.46 23.27
CA ARG A 212 10.29 20.90 23.55
C ARG A 212 8.85 21.39 23.73
N ALA A 213 7.88 20.54 24.08
CA ALA A 213 6.47 20.94 24.31
C ALA A 213 6.31 22.24 25.13
N SER A 214 7.13 22.46 26.17
CA SER A 214 7.12 23.68 27.00
C SER A 214 7.50 24.99 26.30
N SER A 215 8.11 24.93 25.11
CA SER A 215 8.39 26.09 24.23
C SER A 215 7.63 26.04 22.91
N ASP A 216 7.31 24.83 22.43
CA ASP A 216 6.60 24.62 21.17
C ASP A 216 5.12 24.98 21.30
N LEU A 217 4.55 24.87 22.50
CA LEU A 217 3.15 25.15 22.80
C LEU A 217 3.03 26.33 23.78
N VAL A 218 2.10 27.25 23.54
CA VAL A 218 1.89 28.49 24.32
C VAL A 218 1.69 28.22 25.82
N THR A 219 1.06 27.09 26.16
CA THR A 219 0.81 26.67 27.55
C THR A 219 1.73 25.54 28.03
N GLY A 220 2.60 25.03 27.16
CA GLY A 220 3.34 23.78 27.33
C GLY A 220 2.52 22.51 27.04
N GLN A 221 1.25 22.65 26.68
CA GLN A 221 0.34 21.60 26.22
C GLN A 221 -0.58 22.14 25.12
N THR A 222 -1.15 21.23 24.31
CA THR A 222 -2.17 21.56 23.31
C THR A 222 -3.46 22.07 23.97
N THR A 223 -4.19 22.93 23.26
CA THR A 223 -5.52 23.41 23.65
C THR A 223 -6.65 22.46 23.23
N ALA A 224 -6.37 21.50 22.33
CA ALA A 224 -7.34 20.51 21.87
C ALA A 224 -7.69 19.48 22.95
N SER A 225 -8.88 18.89 22.85
CA SER A 225 -9.37 17.82 23.72
C SER A 225 -9.80 16.59 22.90
N VAL A 226 -9.75 15.41 23.51
CA VAL A 226 -10.20 14.16 22.87
C VAL A 226 -11.68 14.26 22.45
N GLY A 227 -11.94 14.02 21.17
CA GLY A 227 -13.26 14.14 20.54
C GLY A 227 -13.57 15.50 19.92
N ASP A 228 -12.67 16.48 20.02
CA ASP A 228 -12.75 17.70 19.20
C ASP A 228 -12.51 17.36 17.72
N ILE A 229 -13.07 18.15 16.81
CA ILE A 229 -12.76 18.10 15.38
C ILE A 229 -11.93 19.34 15.06
N VAL A 230 -10.63 19.16 14.87
CA VAL A 230 -9.68 20.21 14.52
C VAL A 230 -9.64 20.36 13.00
N LYS A 231 -9.89 21.56 12.51
CA LYS A 231 -9.77 21.88 11.08
C LYS A 231 -8.34 22.19 10.69
N PHE A 232 -8.01 21.93 9.43
CA PHE A 232 -6.73 22.33 8.84
C PHE A 232 -6.43 23.83 9.06
N GLY A 233 -5.37 24.13 9.82
CA GLY A 233 -4.97 25.48 10.19
C GLY A 233 -5.60 26.06 11.48
N GLU A 234 -6.41 25.30 12.21
CA GLU A 234 -7.05 25.74 13.47
C GLU A 234 -6.08 25.77 14.67
N ASP A 235 -6.23 26.76 15.57
CA ASP A 235 -5.31 26.95 16.70
C ASP A 235 -5.44 25.85 17.77
N ILE A 236 -4.46 24.93 17.77
CA ILE A 236 -4.28 23.88 18.79
C ILE A 236 -3.17 24.21 19.81
N GLY A 237 -2.72 25.46 19.84
CA GLY A 237 -1.84 26.02 20.87
C GLY A 237 -0.35 26.08 20.52
N TYR A 238 0.08 25.79 19.28
CA TYR A 238 1.48 25.89 18.88
C TYR A 238 1.98 27.34 18.78
N VAL A 239 3.28 27.54 19.04
CA VAL A 239 4.01 28.80 18.81
C VAL A 239 4.54 28.80 17.36
N SER A 240 3.64 28.87 16.40
CA SER A 240 3.98 28.88 14.96
C SER A 240 4.94 30.03 14.61
N SER A 241 5.74 29.87 13.55
CA SER A 241 6.78 30.82 13.12
C SER A 241 6.29 32.26 12.86
N GLY A 242 5.00 32.43 12.57
CA GLY A 242 4.42 33.72 12.15
C GLY A 242 4.62 34.04 10.67
N GLN A 243 5.44 33.26 9.94
CA GLN A 243 5.58 33.39 8.50
C GLN A 243 4.34 32.83 7.81
N ASN A 244 3.65 33.67 7.02
CA ASN A 244 2.34 33.41 6.42
C ASN A 244 1.19 33.14 7.44
N CYS A 245 1.48 33.07 8.74
CA CYS A 245 0.53 32.75 9.80
C CYS A 245 -0.01 34.01 10.49
N ASN A 246 -1.23 34.42 10.17
CA ASN A 246 -1.91 35.50 10.91
C ASN A 246 -2.78 34.92 12.04
N THR A 247 -3.13 35.72 13.04
CA THR A 247 -4.04 35.28 14.12
C THR A 247 -5.40 34.85 13.54
N ASN A 248 -5.87 33.66 13.91
CA ASN A 248 -7.03 32.95 13.35
C ASN A 248 -6.89 32.51 11.87
N ALA A 249 -5.68 32.63 11.30
CA ALA A 249 -5.37 32.19 9.94
C ALA A 249 -4.05 31.39 9.94
N GLY A 250 -4.12 30.13 10.36
CA GLY A 250 -3.02 29.17 10.43
C GLY A 250 -2.16 29.27 11.69
N TYR A 251 -2.04 30.45 12.30
CA TYR A 251 -1.28 30.60 13.55
C TYR A 251 -1.89 29.75 14.68
N GLY A 252 -1.08 28.89 15.30
CA GLY A 252 -1.50 27.98 16.36
C GLY A 252 -1.62 26.51 15.95
N TYR A 253 -1.66 26.23 14.65
CA TYR A 253 -1.74 24.87 14.10
C TYR A 253 -0.37 24.24 13.81
N TRP A 254 0.58 25.07 13.37
CA TRP A 254 1.92 24.63 12.93
C TRP A 254 2.94 24.69 14.07
N PRO A 255 3.84 23.69 14.21
CA PRO A 255 4.99 23.80 15.10
C PRO A 255 5.86 25.05 14.82
N PRO A 256 6.75 25.43 15.76
CA PRO A 256 7.81 26.40 15.46
C PRO A 256 8.69 25.93 14.30
N GLY A 257 9.26 26.85 13.53
CA GLY A 257 10.12 26.51 12.38
C GLY A 257 9.43 26.75 11.03
N PRO A 258 8.64 25.80 10.50
CA PRO A 258 7.97 25.92 9.20
C PRO A 258 7.09 27.16 9.04
N ALA A 259 6.85 27.55 7.79
CA ALA A 259 5.86 28.57 7.45
C ALA A 259 4.44 28.00 7.43
N CYS A 260 3.42 28.86 7.54
CA CYS A 260 2.08 28.47 7.08
C CYS A 260 2.08 28.26 5.56
N PRO A 261 1.27 27.30 5.06
CA PRO A 261 0.97 27.22 3.64
C PRO A 261 0.16 28.43 3.18
N THR A 262 0.22 28.68 1.87
CA THR A 262 -0.52 29.74 1.18
C THR A 262 -1.31 29.11 0.02
N GLU A 263 -2.13 29.92 -0.64
CA GLU A 263 -2.67 29.56 -1.95
C GLU A 263 -1.51 29.24 -2.92
N ASP A 264 -1.56 28.06 -3.55
CA ASP A 264 -0.67 27.63 -4.63
C ASP A 264 -1.53 27.11 -5.78
N GLU A 265 -2.03 28.03 -6.61
CA GLU A 265 -2.83 27.72 -7.79
C GLU A 265 -1.97 26.97 -8.83
N ARG A 266 -2.37 25.73 -9.13
CA ARG A 266 -1.61 24.81 -9.99
C ARG A 266 -2.50 23.95 -10.90
N GLU A 267 -2.03 23.80 -12.12
CA GLU A 267 -2.49 22.83 -13.12
C GLU A 267 -1.41 21.74 -13.24
N VAL A 268 -1.76 20.48 -13.00
CA VAL A 268 -0.82 19.34 -13.05
C VAL A 268 -1.34 18.28 -14.01
N TYR A 269 -0.46 17.83 -14.91
CA TYR A 269 -0.76 16.87 -15.96
C TYR A 269 -0.16 15.49 -15.62
N PHE A 270 -1.00 14.47 -15.56
CA PHE A 270 -0.58 13.08 -15.37
C PHE A 270 -0.90 12.27 -16.64
N PRO A 271 0.08 11.67 -17.34
CA PRO A 271 -0.20 10.90 -18.54
C PRO A 271 -1.03 9.65 -18.19
N LYS A 272 -2.12 9.41 -18.92
CA LYS A 272 -3.05 8.28 -18.68
C LYS A 272 -2.47 6.91 -19.05
N ALA A 273 -1.40 6.90 -19.84
CA ALA A 273 -0.69 5.70 -20.28
C ALA A 273 0.81 5.83 -19.96
N PRO A 274 1.19 5.86 -18.67
CA PRO A 274 2.58 6.02 -18.24
C PRO A 274 3.47 4.92 -18.84
N GLN A 275 4.70 5.30 -19.21
CA GLN A 275 5.69 4.40 -19.82
C GLN A 275 6.88 4.26 -18.89
N ALA A 276 7.40 3.05 -18.72
CA ALA A 276 8.60 2.80 -17.94
C ALA A 276 9.80 3.60 -18.49
N THR A 277 10.62 4.16 -17.61
CA THR A 277 11.81 4.91 -18.00
C THR A 277 12.85 4.02 -18.68
N THR A 278 13.57 4.59 -19.64
CA THR A 278 14.74 3.97 -20.28
C THR A 278 16.06 4.60 -19.83
N GLU A 279 16.00 5.66 -19.02
CA GLU A 279 17.14 6.44 -18.53
C GLU A 279 16.99 6.74 -17.03
N GLU A 280 18.08 7.07 -16.36
CA GLU A 280 18.04 7.43 -14.93
C GLU A 280 17.41 8.81 -14.75
N CYS A 281 16.27 8.87 -14.07
CA CYS A 281 15.55 10.11 -13.76
C CYS A 281 15.46 10.27 -12.23
N GLU A 282 16.53 10.79 -11.63
CA GLU A 282 16.55 11.17 -10.20
C GLU A 282 15.46 12.23 -9.94
N ASN A 283 14.73 12.11 -8.83
CA ASN A 283 13.75 13.11 -8.44
C ASN A 283 14.40 14.28 -7.66
N GLY A 284 13.68 15.39 -7.57
CA GLY A 284 14.17 16.64 -6.96
C GLY A 284 13.43 17.01 -5.68
N LEU A 285 13.99 18.01 -4.98
CA LEU A 285 13.49 18.61 -3.71
C LEU A 285 12.20 19.44 -3.86
N GLY A 286 11.30 19.04 -4.76
CA GLY A 286 10.05 19.74 -5.04
C GLY A 286 8.90 18.76 -5.22
N LYS A 287 7.80 19.26 -5.79
CA LYS A 287 6.63 18.48 -6.15
C LYS A 287 7.03 17.34 -7.09
N ILE A 288 6.89 16.09 -6.63
CA ILE A 288 7.08 14.87 -7.43
C ILE A 288 5.77 14.15 -7.77
N GLY A 289 4.64 14.72 -7.34
CA GLY A 289 3.29 14.21 -7.55
C GLY A 289 2.26 15.02 -6.78
N LEU A 290 0.99 14.61 -6.86
CA LEU A 290 -0.10 15.11 -6.02
C LEU A 290 -0.84 13.95 -5.36
N PHE A 291 -1.27 14.16 -4.12
CA PHE A 291 -2.26 13.30 -3.48
C PHE A 291 -3.67 13.61 -4.00
N VAL A 292 -4.61 12.68 -3.83
CA VAL A 292 -5.99 12.80 -4.34
C VAL A 292 -6.78 14.00 -3.77
N ASN A 293 -6.37 14.55 -2.63
CA ASN A 293 -6.89 15.80 -2.09
C ASN A 293 -6.20 17.06 -2.65
N GLY A 294 -5.33 16.93 -3.65
CA GLY A 294 -4.61 18.04 -4.27
C GLY A 294 -3.45 18.60 -3.45
N SER A 295 -3.08 18.04 -2.29
CA SER A 295 -1.81 18.37 -1.61
C SER A 295 -0.61 17.73 -2.32
N SER A 296 0.60 18.24 -2.08
CA SER A 296 1.78 17.81 -2.83
C SER A 296 2.50 16.60 -2.23
N VAL A 297 2.99 15.74 -3.12
CA VAL A 297 3.94 14.67 -2.80
C VAL A 297 5.34 15.23 -2.99
N TYR A 298 6.18 15.16 -1.96
CA TYR A 298 7.60 15.50 -2.01
C TYR A 298 8.46 14.23 -1.90
N ASN A 299 9.74 14.33 -2.27
CA ASN A 299 10.66 13.20 -2.21
C ASN A 299 11.17 12.94 -0.78
N TRP A 300 12.09 11.99 -0.63
CA TRP A 300 12.61 11.55 0.67
C TRP A 300 13.50 12.56 1.41
N GLY A 301 13.95 13.65 0.77
CA GLY A 301 14.99 14.55 1.30
C GLY A 301 14.48 15.93 1.74
N ASP A 302 15.11 16.50 2.77
CA ASP A 302 14.85 17.88 3.25
C ASP A 302 15.69 18.95 2.51
N GLY A 303 16.62 18.51 1.65
CA GLY A 303 17.58 19.37 0.94
C GLY A 303 18.80 19.79 1.77
N MET A 304 18.92 19.30 3.00
CA MET A 304 20.05 19.52 3.88
C MET A 304 20.98 18.30 3.89
N SER A 305 22.26 18.56 4.13
CA SER A 305 23.29 17.53 4.25
C SER A 305 24.20 17.80 5.44
N TYR A 306 24.91 16.78 5.89
CA TYR A 306 25.92 16.90 6.94
C TYR A 306 26.91 18.03 6.61
N ASN A 307 27.11 18.94 7.57
CA ASN A 307 27.91 20.17 7.43
C ASN A 307 27.57 21.06 6.21
N ASN A 308 26.44 20.82 5.52
CA ASN A 308 26.06 21.44 4.25
C ASN A 308 27.13 21.22 3.15
N GLU A 309 27.74 20.04 3.09
CA GLU A 309 28.80 19.69 2.14
C GLU A 309 28.29 18.98 0.87
N GLY A 310 27.01 18.61 0.80
CA GLY A 310 26.39 17.95 -0.36
C GLY A 310 26.54 16.42 -0.40
N SER A 311 27.04 15.83 0.69
CA SER A 311 27.07 14.39 0.97
C SER A 311 26.55 14.13 2.38
N TRP A 312 26.02 12.94 2.64
CA TRP A 312 25.24 12.60 3.82
C TRP A 312 23.98 13.46 3.86
N GLN A 313 23.09 13.20 2.90
CA GLN A 313 21.80 13.89 2.74
C GLN A 313 20.86 13.43 3.85
N ASN A 314 20.21 14.35 4.56
CA ASN A 314 19.24 13.98 5.58
C ASN A 314 17.98 13.40 4.92
N LEU A 315 17.27 12.55 5.66
CA LEU A 315 15.95 12.08 5.27
C LEU A 315 14.87 12.93 5.94
N ALA A 316 14.04 13.62 5.14
CA ALA A 316 13.01 14.53 5.62
C ALA A 316 12.09 13.91 6.69
N PRO A 317 11.52 12.70 6.52
CA PRO A 317 10.66 12.09 7.53
C PRO A 317 11.33 11.82 8.89
N VAL A 318 12.67 11.78 8.94
CA VAL A 318 13.45 11.60 10.18
C VAL A 318 13.89 12.95 10.75
N ALA A 319 14.42 13.84 9.90
CA ALA A 319 14.90 15.17 10.26
C ALA A 319 13.79 16.13 10.71
N GLU A 320 12.60 15.98 10.12
CA GLU A 320 11.48 16.93 10.22
C GLU A 320 10.29 16.35 11.00
N GLN A 321 10.46 15.23 11.70
CA GLN A 321 9.41 14.56 12.48
C GLN A 321 8.73 15.46 13.54
N TYR A 322 9.41 16.52 13.98
CA TYR A 322 8.86 17.55 14.88
C TYR A 322 8.40 18.81 14.16
N ASP A 323 8.65 18.93 12.87
CA ASP A 323 8.41 20.12 12.04
C ASP A 323 7.20 19.89 11.09
N VAL A 324 6.30 18.98 11.47
CA VAL A 324 5.06 18.64 10.75
C VAL A 324 3.82 18.85 11.62
N ASP A 325 2.68 19.05 10.97
CA ASP A 325 1.37 19.14 11.62
C ASP A 325 0.84 17.78 12.11
N ILE A 326 -0.36 17.79 12.70
CA ILE A 326 -1.06 16.58 13.18
C ILE A 326 -1.41 15.59 12.07
N CYS A 327 -1.24 15.96 10.80
CA CYS A 327 -1.40 15.12 9.62
C CYS A 327 -0.07 14.72 8.98
N GLY A 328 1.09 14.99 9.61
CA GLY A 328 2.40 14.64 9.06
C GLY A 328 2.77 15.40 7.80
N GLY A 329 2.27 16.63 7.62
CA GLY A 329 2.65 17.51 6.52
C GLY A 329 3.06 18.90 7.01
N HIS A 330 3.72 19.67 6.16
CA HIS A 330 4.10 21.04 6.46
C HIS A 330 4.17 21.90 5.18
N ALA A 331 4.71 23.12 5.28
CA ALA A 331 4.86 23.99 4.12
C ALA A 331 6.26 24.62 3.98
N ALA A 332 6.77 24.54 2.75
CA ALA A 332 7.98 25.22 2.30
C ALA A 332 7.63 26.06 1.06
N ASN A 333 8.13 27.31 1.01
CA ASN A 333 7.78 28.28 -0.05
C ASN A 333 6.27 28.51 -0.26
N GLY A 334 5.43 28.17 0.72
CA GLY A 334 3.96 28.29 0.67
C GLY A 334 3.23 27.01 0.26
N ASP A 335 3.91 26.02 -0.33
CA ASP A 335 3.29 24.77 -0.78
C ASP A 335 3.16 23.77 0.38
N TYR A 336 1.94 23.24 0.59
CA TYR A 336 1.69 22.19 1.58
C TYR A 336 1.92 20.79 0.99
N HIS A 337 2.77 20.01 1.65
CA HIS A 337 3.22 18.72 1.17
C HIS A 337 3.48 17.70 2.29
N HIS A 338 3.59 16.43 1.90
CA HIS A 338 4.07 15.35 2.74
C HIS A 338 5.26 14.62 2.09
N HIS A 339 6.20 14.18 2.93
CA HIS A 339 7.35 13.34 2.55
C HIS A 339 7.12 11.85 2.89
N PHE A 340 6.05 11.51 3.63
CA PHE A 340 5.79 10.16 4.15
C PHE A 340 4.29 9.90 4.38
N TYR A 341 3.97 8.69 4.88
CA TYR A 341 2.62 8.26 5.22
C TYR A 341 1.89 9.21 6.16
N THR A 342 0.66 9.58 5.80
CA THR A 342 -0.24 10.38 6.62
C THR A 342 -1.54 9.62 6.92
N ARG A 343 -1.88 9.51 8.21
CA ARG A 343 -3.15 8.93 8.66
C ARG A 343 -4.35 9.77 8.21
N CYS A 344 -4.21 11.10 8.13
CA CYS A 344 -5.30 11.96 7.68
C CYS A 344 -5.71 11.66 6.24
N LEU A 345 -4.76 11.38 5.33
CA LEU A 345 -5.11 10.96 3.98
C LEU A 345 -5.68 9.53 3.97
N ALA A 346 -5.13 8.61 4.77
CA ALA A 346 -5.68 7.26 4.94
C ALA A 346 -7.16 7.28 5.36
N ASP A 347 -7.51 8.12 6.34
CA ASP A 347 -8.89 8.31 6.79
C ASP A 347 -9.78 8.96 5.70
N LEU A 348 -9.25 9.90 4.90
CA LEU A 348 -9.97 10.51 3.78
C LEU A 348 -10.29 9.51 2.66
N VAL A 349 -9.37 8.60 2.34
CA VAL A 349 -9.55 7.58 1.28
C VAL A 349 -10.15 6.27 1.79
N GLY A 350 -10.46 6.18 3.09
CA GLY A 350 -11.07 5.01 3.72
C GLY A 350 -10.15 3.81 3.91
N ASP A 351 -8.83 4.01 3.93
CA ASP A 351 -7.86 2.93 4.08
C ASP A 351 -7.77 2.43 5.54
N THR A 352 -8.24 1.20 5.75
CA THR A 352 -8.19 0.51 7.05
C THR A 352 -7.18 -0.63 7.10
N GLY A 353 -6.47 -0.91 6.00
CA GLY A 353 -5.50 -2.00 5.89
C GLY A 353 -6.09 -3.41 5.86
N ASP A 354 -7.39 -3.56 5.59
CA ASP A 354 -8.11 -4.82 5.46
C ASP A 354 -8.11 -5.41 4.03
N GLN A 355 -7.52 -4.69 3.08
CA GLN A 355 -7.37 -5.03 1.67
C GLN A 355 -6.10 -4.34 1.10
N HIS A 356 -5.83 -4.51 -0.20
CA HIS A 356 -4.87 -3.65 -0.89
C HIS A 356 -5.33 -2.20 -0.75
N SER A 357 -4.39 -1.28 -0.49
CA SER A 357 -4.70 0.13 -0.32
C SER A 357 -5.44 0.70 -1.53
N PRO A 358 -6.23 1.78 -1.35
CA PRO A 358 -6.69 2.62 -2.46
C PRO A 358 -5.55 3.51 -2.98
N ILE A 359 -5.81 4.19 -4.10
CA ILE A 359 -4.91 5.23 -4.64
C ILE A 359 -4.92 6.44 -3.69
N TYR A 360 -3.74 6.80 -3.19
CA TYR A 360 -3.50 8.01 -2.39
C TYR A 360 -3.14 9.20 -3.27
N GLY A 361 -2.55 8.98 -4.45
CA GLY A 361 -2.12 10.04 -5.36
C GLY A 361 -1.56 9.53 -6.68
N TYR A 362 -0.92 10.42 -7.44
CA TYR A 362 -0.19 10.11 -8.67
C TYR A 362 1.18 10.77 -8.66
N ALA A 363 2.18 10.02 -9.11
CA ALA A 363 3.53 10.51 -9.36
C ALA A 363 3.57 11.33 -10.66
N ALA A 364 4.55 12.22 -10.79
CA ALA A 364 4.71 13.10 -11.95
C ALA A 364 4.96 12.36 -13.30
N ASP A 365 5.29 11.06 -13.25
CA ASP A 365 5.41 10.18 -14.42
C ASP A 365 4.07 9.53 -14.83
N GLY A 366 3.00 9.75 -14.07
CA GLY A 366 1.65 9.25 -14.31
C GLY A 366 1.31 7.92 -13.62
N TYR A 367 2.26 7.24 -12.98
CA TYR A 367 1.93 6.04 -12.21
C TYR A 367 1.19 6.38 -10.90
N PRO A 368 0.19 5.59 -10.50
CA PRO A 368 -0.53 5.78 -9.25
C PRO A 368 0.37 5.47 -8.05
N ILE A 369 0.10 6.18 -6.95
CA ILE A 369 0.70 6.00 -5.64
C ILE A 369 -0.38 5.41 -4.73
N TYR A 370 -0.17 4.21 -4.23
CA TYR A 370 -1.04 3.53 -3.28
C TYR A 370 -0.57 3.74 -1.83
N GLY A 371 -1.48 3.51 -0.89
CA GLY A 371 -1.16 3.41 0.53
C GLY A 371 -0.26 2.20 0.87
N PRO A 372 -0.02 1.94 2.16
CA PRO A 372 1.01 0.98 2.59
C PRO A 372 0.62 -0.50 2.52
N TRP A 373 -0.59 -0.85 2.12
CA TRP A 373 -1.10 -2.22 2.17
C TRP A 373 -1.11 -2.87 0.78
N GLU A 374 -0.38 -3.97 0.66
CA GLU A 374 -0.45 -4.93 -0.46
C GLU A 374 -1.71 -5.81 -0.35
N GLY A 375 -2.23 -5.97 0.87
CA GLY A 375 -3.37 -6.83 1.14
C GLY A 375 -3.79 -6.76 2.60
N ASN A 376 -4.77 -7.59 2.98
CA ASN A 376 -5.33 -7.62 4.34
C ASN A 376 -4.27 -7.83 5.43
N GLY A 377 -3.94 -6.77 6.17
CA GLY A 377 -2.89 -6.73 7.19
C GLY A 377 -1.47 -6.94 6.65
N GLN A 378 -1.28 -6.91 5.33
CA GLN A 378 0.00 -7.16 4.67
C GLN A 378 0.56 -5.86 4.11
N LEU A 379 1.66 -5.40 4.69
CA LEU A 379 2.38 -4.22 4.22
C LEU A 379 3.12 -4.51 2.91
N ALA A 380 3.17 -3.50 2.04
CA ALA A 380 4.18 -3.40 1.00
C ALA A 380 5.57 -3.18 1.65
N VAL A 381 6.58 -3.89 1.16
CA VAL A 381 7.89 -4.02 1.79
C VAL A 381 8.96 -3.38 0.91
N SER A 382 9.52 -2.26 1.37
CA SER A 382 10.67 -1.63 0.73
C SER A 382 11.85 -2.61 0.62
N ALA A 383 12.46 -2.68 -0.57
CA ALA A 383 13.71 -3.41 -0.78
C ALA A 383 14.96 -2.58 -0.41
N TRP A 384 14.79 -1.34 0.06
CA TRP A 384 15.89 -0.53 0.57
C TRP A 384 16.20 -0.93 2.02
N GLN A 385 17.48 -1.13 2.31
CA GLN A 385 17.96 -1.58 3.62
C GLN A 385 19.01 -0.63 4.18
N VAL A 386 18.97 -0.44 5.50
CA VAL A 386 20.04 0.23 6.24
C VAL A 386 21.33 -0.61 6.18
N ARG A 387 22.45 0.03 5.90
CA ARG A 387 23.79 -0.58 5.81
C ARG A 387 24.25 -1.07 7.19
N ASP A 388 24.79 -2.28 7.23
CA ASP A 388 25.70 -2.66 8.32
C ASP A 388 27.08 -2.06 8.01
N TYR A 389 27.53 -1.16 8.88
CA TYR A 389 28.84 -0.50 8.77
C TYR A 389 30.01 -1.36 9.25
N SER A 390 29.76 -2.55 9.80
CA SER A 390 30.81 -3.45 10.27
C SER A 390 31.82 -3.77 9.16
N SER A 391 33.11 -3.79 9.51
CA SER A 391 34.22 -4.15 8.60
C SER A 391 34.17 -5.59 8.06
N THR A 392 33.17 -6.37 8.48
CA THR A 392 32.84 -7.71 7.98
C THR A 392 31.64 -7.74 7.01
N SER A 393 30.87 -6.66 6.92
CA SER A 393 29.76 -6.49 5.98
C SER A 393 30.26 -6.16 4.58
N ALA A 394 29.47 -6.52 3.56
CA ALA A 394 29.70 -6.08 2.18
C ALA A 394 29.46 -4.57 2.00
N THR A 395 28.63 -3.95 2.85
CA THR A 395 28.28 -2.53 2.80
C THR A 395 29.10 -1.64 3.75
N GLY A 396 29.99 -2.26 4.54
CA GLY A 396 30.60 -1.63 5.71
C GLY A 396 31.99 -1.06 5.48
N CYS A 397 32.45 -0.26 6.45
CA CYS A 397 33.71 0.47 6.35
C CYS A 397 34.81 -0.18 7.20
N SER A 398 36.07 0.00 6.79
CA SER A 398 37.22 -0.72 7.38
C SER A 398 37.48 -0.42 8.87
N ASP A 399 36.93 0.68 9.39
CA ASP A 399 37.02 1.13 10.78
C ASP A 399 35.71 0.95 11.57
N ASN A 400 34.64 0.44 10.92
CA ASN A 400 33.28 0.33 11.45
C ASN A 400 32.59 1.68 11.74
N ALA A 401 33.02 2.77 11.09
CA ALA A 401 32.39 4.10 11.16
C ALA A 401 31.80 4.53 9.80
N ARG A 402 31.13 5.68 9.73
CA ARG A 402 30.69 6.32 8.47
C ARG A 402 31.87 6.93 7.66
N SER A 403 33.00 6.24 7.60
CA SER A 403 34.21 6.68 6.87
C SER A 403 34.16 6.39 5.36
N CYS A 404 33.10 5.74 4.89
CA CYS A 404 32.93 5.32 3.51
C CYS A 404 31.48 5.33 3.05
N THR A 405 31.26 5.76 1.80
CA THR A 405 30.00 5.61 1.06
C THR A 405 30.07 4.35 0.19
N LEU A 406 28.92 3.86 -0.27
CA LEU A 406 28.89 2.92 -1.38
C LEU A 406 29.30 3.66 -2.67
N VAL A 407 30.01 2.99 -3.58
CA VAL A 407 30.30 3.51 -4.92
C VAL A 407 29.01 3.66 -5.73
N ASP A 408 28.06 2.76 -5.49
CA ASP A 408 26.72 2.76 -6.04
C ASP A 408 25.78 2.10 -5.01
N GLN A 409 24.68 2.78 -4.65
CA GLN A 409 23.69 2.26 -3.70
C GLN A 409 22.74 1.24 -4.35
N TYR A 410 22.71 1.15 -5.68
CA TYR A 410 21.97 0.13 -6.44
C TYR A 410 22.83 -1.11 -6.77
N ASP A 411 24.16 -1.02 -6.67
CA ASP A 411 25.08 -2.16 -6.86
C ASP A 411 26.21 -2.21 -5.82
N ILE A 412 25.92 -2.85 -4.68
CA ILE A 412 26.90 -3.09 -3.61
C ILE A 412 28.12 -3.93 -4.05
N SER A 413 28.09 -4.58 -5.22
CA SER A 413 29.25 -5.34 -5.73
C SER A 413 30.39 -4.45 -6.20
N LEU A 414 30.11 -3.16 -6.47
CA LEU A 414 31.12 -2.14 -6.73
C LEU A 414 31.88 -1.72 -5.46
N GLY A 415 31.35 -2.06 -4.29
CA GLY A 415 31.98 -1.84 -2.98
C GLY A 415 31.85 -0.39 -2.50
N THR A 416 32.82 0.03 -1.68
CA THR A 416 32.80 1.32 -0.97
C THR A 416 33.96 2.22 -1.37
N GLU A 417 33.74 3.53 -1.38
CA GLU A 417 34.79 4.55 -1.50
C GLU A 417 34.91 5.43 -0.25
N SER A 418 36.08 6.02 -0.01
CA SER A 418 36.34 6.80 1.20
C SER A 418 35.59 8.13 1.18
N ALA A 419 34.78 8.38 2.20
CA ALA A 419 34.18 9.70 2.44
C ALA A 419 35.26 10.70 2.90
N THR A 420 35.13 11.97 2.51
CA THR A 420 36.08 13.02 2.95
C THR A 420 35.88 13.35 4.43
N GLN A 421 34.62 13.41 4.85
CA GLN A 421 34.15 13.38 6.23
C GLN A 421 32.80 12.65 6.24
N GLY A 422 32.47 11.98 7.33
CA GLY A 422 31.14 11.44 7.58
C GLY A 422 30.68 11.76 9.00
N PRO A 423 29.36 11.76 9.25
CA PRO A 423 28.80 12.01 10.57
C PRO A 423 29.19 10.90 11.55
N GLU A 424 29.29 11.24 12.84
CA GLU A 424 29.46 10.22 13.87
C GLU A 424 28.14 9.44 14.05
N PHE A 425 28.20 8.23 14.61
CA PHE A 425 26.97 7.54 15.02
C PHE A 425 26.38 8.19 16.28
N ASP A 426 25.05 8.22 16.33
CA ASP A 426 24.27 8.68 17.48
C ASP A 426 24.58 10.14 17.90
N GLU A 427 25.04 10.97 16.95
CA GLU A 427 25.26 12.39 17.22
C GLU A 427 23.94 13.15 17.40
N VAL A 428 23.97 14.21 18.20
CA VAL A 428 22.77 15.00 18.48
C VAL A 428 22.65 16.12 17.45
N VAL A 429 21.62 16.02 16.61
CA VAL A 429 21.26 17.02 15.59
C VAL A 429 20.05 17.86 16.03
N GLU A 430 19.81 18.99 15.37
CA GLU A 430 18.75 19.94 15.72
C GLU A 430 17.84 20.19 14.51
N THR A 431 16.51 20.09 14.72
CA THR A 431 15.47 20.29 13.70
C THR A 431 15.16 21.78 13.46
N LEU A 432 14.27 22.12 12.52
CA LEU A 432 13.86 23.51 12.27
C LEU A 432 13.05 24.11 13.43
N SER A 433 12.27 23.30 14.16
CA SER A 433 11.67 23.70 15.45
C SER A 433 12.69 23.81 16.60
N GLY A 434 13.93 23.38 16.38
CA GLY A 434 14.99 23.31 17.38
C GLY A 434 14.83 22.13 18.35
N ASN A 435 13.99 21.14 18.03
CA ASN A 435 13.97 19.88 18.77
C ASN A 435 15.28 19.12 18.49
N GLN A 436 15.74 18.33 19.46
CA GLN A 436 16.97 17.56 19.31
C GLN A 436 16.65 16.11 18.96
N LEU A 437 17.36 15.57 17.96
CA LEU A 437 17.27 14.18 17.52
C LEU A 437 18.59 13.47 17.82
N VAL A 438 18.57 12.14 17.83
CA VAL A 438 19.78 11.31 17.71
C VAL A 438 19.86 10.84 16.25
N ALA A 439 20.97 11.12 15.58
CA ALA A 439 21.22 10.70 14.20
C ALA A 439 21.69 9.23 14.15
N GLU A 440 20.76 8.33 14.46
CA GLU A 440 20.95 6.88 14.42
C GLU A 440 21.31 6.38 13.00
N ASN A 441 21.66 5.09 12.86
CA ASN A 441 21.96 4.49 11.57
C ASN A 441 20.69 4.37 10.71
N GLY A 442 20.63 5.06 9.57
CA GLY A 442 19.40 5.27 8.80
C GLY A 442 18.87 6.71 8.87
N TYR A 443 19.63 7.65 9.45
CA TYR A 443 19.28 9.08 9.40
C TYR A 443 19.60 9.71 8.04
N TYR A 444 20.67 9.23 7.37
CA TYR A 444 21.13 9.77 6.09
C TYR A 444 20.81 8.83 4.94
N PHE A 445 20.59 9.37 3.74
CA PHE A 445 20.40 8.57 2.53
C PHE A 445 21.55 7.60 2.27
N GLU A 446 22.80 8.04 2.49
CA GLU A 446 24.01 7.23 2.32
C GLU A 446 24.14 6.09 3.34
N ASP A 447 23.28 6.02 4.37
CA ASP A 447 23.12 4.84 5.22
C ASP A 447 22.27 3.74 4.54
N TYR A 448 21.65 3.97 3.39
CA TYR A 448 20.79 3.00 2.69
C TYR A 448 21.42 2.43 1.41
N TYR A 449 20.96 1.24 1.02
CA TYR A 449 21.21 0.62 -0.28
C TYR A 449 19.98 -0.17 -0.74
N TRP A 450 19.81 -0.33 -2.05
CA TRP A 450 18.77 -1.20 -2.60
C TRP A 450 19.26 -2.65 -2.63
N ASN A 451 18.48 -3.56 -2.05
CA ASN A 451 18.76 -4.99 -2.10
C ASN A 451 17.89 -5.68 -3.17
N SER A 452 18.47 -5.89 -4.35
CA SER A 452 17.81 -6.60 -5.45
C SER A 452 17.38 -8.04 -5.12
N GLU A 453 17.97 -8.71 -4.12
CA GLU A 453 17.53 -10.03 -3.65
C GLU A 453 16.19 -9.97 -2.90
N LEU A 454 15.82 -8.81 -2.35
CA LEU A 454 14.48 -8.59 -1.78
C LEU A 454 13.45 -8.43 -2.90
N THR A 455 13.67 -7.50 -3.83
CA THR A 455 12.80 -7.31 -5.02
C THR A 455 12.59 -8.62 -5.79
N ALA A 456 13.62 -9.46 -5.92
CA ALA A 456 13.54 -10.75 -6.60
C ALA A 456 12.62 -11.79 -5.93
N GLN A 457 12.13 -11.56 -4.71
CA GLN A 457 11.12 -12.40 -4.06
C GLN A 457 9.70 -12.14 -4.59
N GLY A 458 9.42 -10.93 -5.10
CA GLY A 458 8.11 -10.53 -5.62
C GLY A 458 7.01 -10.44 -4.57
N GLY A 459 5.75 -10.30 -5.04
CA GLY A 459 4.61 -9.97 -4.18
C GLY A 459 4.84 -8.62 -3.51
N ALA A 460 4.65 -8.55 -2.19
CA ALA A 460 4.84 -7.33 -1.39
C ALA A 460 6.24 -6.69 -1.48
N TYR A 461 7.28 -7.38 -1.96
CA TYR A 461 8.61 -6.78 -2.08
C TYR A 461 8.71 -5.83 -3.27
N LEU A 462 8.96 -4.56 -2.97
CA LEU A 462 9.05 -3.48 -3.94
C LEU A 462 10.42 -3.44 -4.64
N ASP A 463 10.50 -2.65 -5.70
CA ASP A 463 11.71 -2.38 -6.48
C ASP A 463 12.48 -1.16 -5.97
N GLN A 464 13.55 -0.78 -6.70
CA GLN A 464 14.37 0.38 -6.38
C GLN A 464 13.62 1.73 -6.42
N TYR A 465 12.49 1.80 -7.13
CA TYR A 465 11.67 3.00 -7.24
C TYR A 465 10.54 3.06 -6.20
N ASN A 466 10.45 2.09 -5.29
CA ASN A 466 9.37 1.92 -4.31
C ASN A 466 8.02 1.54 -4.92
N GLY A 467 8.04 0.82 -6.04
CA GLY A 467 6.85 0.24 -6.64
C GLY A 467 7.04 -1.23 -7.01
N HIS A 468 6.03 -1.80 -7.63
CA HIS A 468 6.13 -3.12 -8.25
C HIS A 468 5.09 -3.25 -9.38
N THR A 469 4.84 -4.46 -9.90
CA THR A 469 3.81 -4.70 -10.91
C THR A 469 3.03 -5.96 -10.60
N ASP A 470 1.71 -5.82 -10.56
CA ASP A 470 0.77 -6.95 -10.51
C ASP A 470 -0.24 -6.89 -11.67
N SER A 471 -1.08 -7.92 -11.79
CA SER A 471 -2.05 -8.06 -12.89
C SER A 471 -3.29 -7.17 -12.80
N ALA A 472 -3.66 -6.71 -11.60
CA ALA A 472 -4.83 -5.88 -11.34
C ALA A 472 -4.53 -4.39 -11.48
N HIS A 473 -3.40 -3.92 -10.95
CA HIS A 473 -3.09 -2.48 -10.90
C HIS A 473 -2.01 -2.04 -11.90
N GLY A 474 -1.30 -2.99 -12.53
CA GLY A 474 -0.14 -2.69 -13.38
C GLY A 474 1.05 -2.20 -12.53
N TYR A 475 1.95 -1.41 -13.13
CA TYR A 475 3.03 -0.80 -12.35
C TYR A 475 2.48 0.34 -11.48
N HIS A 476 2.84 0.35 -10.20
CA HIS A 476 2.43 1.38 -9.26
C HIS A 476 3.39 1.51 -8.08
N TYR A 477 3.38 2.68 -7.43
CA TYR A 477 4.16 2.99 -6.23
C TYR A 477 3.38 2.67 -4.96
N HIS A 478 4.09 2.40 -3.87
CA HIS A 478 3.51 2.32 -2.52
C HIS A 478 4.13 3.34 -1.57
N ILE A 479 3.30 3.95 -0.73
CA ILE A 479 3.76 4.62 0.48
C ILE A 479 4.24 3.54 1.46
N THR A 480 5.47 3.62 1.97
CA THR A 480 6.06 2.54 2.78
C THR A 480 6.17 2.89 4.26
N ILE A 481 5.70 1.96 5.11
CA ILE A 481 5.84 1.99 6.57
C ILE A 481 6.40 0.66 7.07
N ALA A 482 7.09 0.67 8.20
CA ALA A 482 7.55 -0.51 8.92
C ALA A 482 6.82 -0.63 10.26
N GLN A 483 6.62 -1.85 10.75
CA GLN A 483 6.11 -2.07 12.10
C GLN A 483 7.26 -2.09 13.11
N GLU A 484 7.24 -1.18 14.07
CA GLU A 484 8.17 -1.13 15.20
C GLU A 484 7.41 -1.21 16.52
N ASN A 485 7.59 -2.33 17.22
CA ASN A 485 6.80 -2.68 18.40
C ASN A 485 5.29 -2.71 18.07
N ASP A 486 4.49 -1.91 18.78
CA ASP A 486 3.04 -1.78 18.59
C ASP A 486 2.64 -0.59 17.68
N SER A 487 3.62 0.06 17.04
CA SER A 487 3.42 1.26 16.18
C SER A 487 3.92 1.03 14.76
N PHE A 488 3.50 1.90 13.83
CA PHE A 488 4.07 2.01 12.49
C PHE A 488 4.94 3.26 12.38
N VAL A 489 6.08 3.13 11.68
CA VAL A 489 7.01 4.23 11.38
C VAL A 489 7.22 4.34 9.86
N PRO A 490 7.53 5.53 9.32
CA PRO A 490 7.91 5.66 7.91
C PRO A 490 9.12 4.80 7.55
N ALA A 491 9.06 4.08 6.42
CA ALA A 491 10.19 3.27 5.94
C ALA A 491 10.72 3.84 4.62
N PHE A 492 12.03 4.12 4.54
CA PHE A 492 12.68 4.66 3.34
C PHE A 492 12.41 3.77 2.11
N PRO A 493 12.11 4.32 0.92
CA PRO A 493 12.11 5.75 0.52
C PRO A 493 10.74 6.45 0.69
N TYR A 494 9.87 5.90 1.54
CA TYR A 494 8.63 6.50 2.07
C TYR A 494 7.46 6.64 1.10
N ILE A 495 7.66 7.11 -0.14
CA ILE A 495 6.58 7.27 -1.13
C ILE A 495 7.06 6.81 -2.51
N ILE A 496 8.00 7.56 -3.10
CA ILE A 496 8.66 7.22 -4.36
C ILE A 496 10.15 7.11 -4.04
N GLY A 497 10.83 6.19 -4.73
CA GLY A 497 12.28 6.05 -4.66
C GLY A 497 13.03 7.33 -5.01
N THR A 498 14.34 7.26 -4.92
CA THR A 498 15.27 8.28 -5.44
C THR A 498 15.04 8.63 -6.91
N ARG A 499 14.53 7.70 -7.70
CA ARG A 499 14.28 7.83 -9.14
C ARG A 499 12.80 7.57 -9.46
N PHE A 500 12.32 8.18 -10.54
CA PHE A 500 11.06 7.78 -11.16
C PHE A 500 11.22 6.47 -11.93
N ALA A 501 10.23 5.59 -11.82
CA ALA A 501 10.06 4.39 -12.62
C ALA A 501 9.55 4.70 -14.03
N GLY A 502 8.82 5.79 -14.22
CA GLY A 502 8.23 6.20 -15.50
C GLY A 502 8.94 7.39 -16.17
N GLN A 503 8.58 7.62 -17.44
CA GLN A 503 9.06 8.73 -18.26
C GLN A 503 8.30 10.01 -17.94
N LEU A 504 8.97 10.99 -17.33
CA LEU A 504 8.43 12.35 -17.21
C LEU A 504 8.18 12.97 -18.59
N GLN A 505 7.00 13.55 -18.76
CA GLN A 505 6.64 14.31 -19.96
C GLN A 505 7.13 15.76 -19.83
N ASP A 506 7.29 16.49 -20.95
CA ASP A 506 7.78 17.87 -20.96
C ASP A 506 6.90 18.86 -20.14
N ASN A 507 5.64 18.50 -19.88
CA ASN A 507 4.65 19.23 -19.08
C ASN A 507 4.42 18.65 -17.66
N ALA A 508 5.24 17.68 -17.23
CA ALA A 508 5.14 17.11 -15.89
C ALA A 508 5.42 18.16 -14.79
N VAL A 509 4.84 17.97 -13.61
CA VAL A 509 5.08 18.85 -12.44
C VAL A 509 6.50 18.73 -11.87
N ALA A 510 7.22 17.66 -12.23
CA ALA A 510 8.60 17.40 -11.86
C ALA A 510 9.52 17.38 -13.09
N SER A 511 10.83 17.40 -12.87
CA SER A 511 11.85 17.16 -13.89
C SER A 511 12.98 16.30 -13.33
N CYS A 512 13.67 15.56 -14.20
CA CYS A 512 14.81 14.74 -13.77
C CYS A 512 15.94 15.64 -13.24
N SER A 513 16.35 15.43 -12.00
CA SER A 513 17.50 16.10 -11.41
C SER A 513 18.79 15.67 -12.12
N THR A 514 19.68 16.63 -12.41
CA THR A 514 20.90 16.38 -13.20
C THR A 514 22.08 15.84 -12.38
N GLY A 515 21.80 15.18 -11.23
CA GLY A 515 22.80 14.53 -10.38
C GLY A 515 23.78 15.46 -9.66
N ALA A 516 23.59 16.79 -9.76
CA ALA A 516 24.51 17.79 -9.20
C ALA A 516 24.25 18.08 -7.69
N GLY A 517 24.01 17.03 -6.91
CA GLY A 517 23.71 17.08 -5.48
C GLY A 517 22.31 17.59 -5.15
N MET A 518 21.73 17.08 -4.06
CA MET A 518 20.61 17.75 -3.39
C MET A 518 21.21 18.94 -2.62
N GLY A 519 21.34 20.06 -3.32
CA GLY A 519 21.75 21.33 -2.73
C GLY A 519 20.57 22.01 -2.02
N PRO A 520 20.81 22.77 -0.94
CA PRO A 520 19.75 23.38 -0.17
C PRO A 520 18.90 24.34 -1.00
N PRO A 521 17.62 24.54 -0.62
CA PRO A 521 16.76 25.53 -1.25
C PRO A 521 17.43 26.92 -1.31
N PRO A 522 17.25 27.69 -2.40
CA PRO A 522 17.91 28.98 -2.55
C PRO A 522 17.29 30.07 -1.64
N GLY A 523 17.71 30.09 -0.38
CA GLY A 523 17.55 31.22 0.55
C GLY A 523 16.68 30.93 1.77
N GLY A 524 17.32 30.93 2.96
CA GLY A 524 16.69 31.29 4.24
C GLY A 524 16.96 32.75 4.61
#